data_AF-A0A1G1W3Q4-F1
#
_entry.id   AF-A0A1G1W3Q4-F1
#
_cell.length_a   1.000
_cell.length_b   1.000
_cell.length_c   1.000
_cell.angle_alpha   90.00
_cell.angle_beta   90.00
_cell.angle_gamma   90.00
#
_symmetry.space_group_name_H-M   'P 1'
#
loop_
_entity.id
_entity.type
_entity.pdbx_description
1 polymer ?
#
loop_
_entity_poly.entity_id
_entity_poly.type
_entity_poly.pdbx_seq_one_letter_code
_entity_poly.pdbx_strand_id
1 'polypeptide(L)'
;MYYRFQKPPLKLSHFLVQSREDQYDILYKLSANDDKLVEIFCFCLMPNHFHLLIKQVADKGISNFMRVITNSYSSYFNLTKKRLGPLLQGIFKSVRIETDEQLLHVSRYIHINPLTGHIVLREKLTSFPWSSLPEYLRKESLSEEETSKYINKSIVLSHFTSVKGYKRFILDYADYKISQANFQHLFLE
;
A
#
# COMPACT_ATOMS: atom_id res chain seq x y z
N MET A 1 -1.62 -7.67 -3.83
CA MET A 1 -2.25 -8.58 -2.87
C MET A 1 -2.01 -10.06 -3.10
N TYR A 2 -1.90 -10.55 -4.33
CA TYR A 2 -1.88 -11.99 -4.60
C TYR A 2 -0.85 -12.80 -3.78
N TYR A 3 0.39 -12.30 -3.65
CA TYR A 3 1.43 -12.97 -2.87
C TYR A 3 1.33 -12.80 -1.34
N ARG A 4 0.23 -12.23 -0.82
CA ARG A 4 -0.02 -12.16 0.63
C ARG A 4 -0.34 -13.51 1.25
N PHE A 5 -0.53 -14.55 0.45
CA PHE A 5 -0.85 -15.90 0.89
C PHE A 5 0.39 -16.80 0.78
N GLN A 6 0.51 -17.80 1.65
CA GLN A 6 1.69 -18.67 1.72
C GLN A 6 1.91 -19.48 0.44
N LYS A 7 0.83 -20.07 -0.11
CA LYS A 7 0.88 -21.01 -1.23
C LYS A 7 -0.19 -20.66 -2.27
N PRO A 8 -0.02 -19.56 -3.03
CA PRO A 8 -0.91 -19.28 -4.15
C PRO A 8 -0.86 -20.44 -5.16
N PRO A 9 -2.01 -20.88 -5.70
CA PRO A 9 -2.07 -22.08 -6.56
C PRO A 9 -1.43 -21.84 -7.93
N LEU A 10 -1.24 -20.58 -8.34
CA LEU A 10 -0.69 -20.19 -9.63
C LEU A 10 0.44 -19.17 -9.44
N LYS A 11 1.29 -19.03 -10.46
CA LYS A 11 2.15 -17.84 -10.58
C LYS A 11 1.27 -16.62 -10.89
N LEU A 12 1.67 -15.43 -10.46
CA LEU A 12 0.90 -14.20 -10.72
C LEU A 12 0.58 -13.99 -12.20
N SER A 13 1.52 -14.27 -13.11
CA SER A 13 1.28 -14.15 -14.56
C SER A 13 0.16 -15.06 -15.05
N HIS A 14 0.05 -16.28 -14.52
CA HIS A 14 -1.03 -17.21 -14.86
C HIS A 14 -2.35 -16.82 -14.20
N PHE A 15 -2.30 -16.29 -12.97
CA PHE A 15 -3.48 -15.74 -12.30
C PHE A 15 -4.10 -14.57 -13.08
N LEU A 16 -3.28 -13.64 -13.56
CA LEU A 16 -3.74 -12.42 -14.25
C LEU A 16 -4.42 -12.68 -15.60
N VAL A 17 -4.16 -13.83 -16.23
CA VAL A 17 -4.80 -14.21 -17.50
C VAL A 17 -6.09 -15.03 -17.32
N GLN A 18 -6.44 -15.39 -16.09
CA GLN A 18 -7.72 -16.07 -15.81
C GLN A 18 -8.91 -15.12 -15.94
N SER A 19 -10.12 -15.67 -16.08
CA SER A 19 -11.35 -14.89 -16.05
C SER A 19 -11.54 -14.18 -14.70
N ARG A 20 -12.37 -13.14 -14.64
CA ARG A 20 -12.66 -12.45 -13.37
C ARG A 20 -13.29 -13.37 -12.32
N GLU A 21 -14.13 -14.29 -12.77
CA GLU A 21 -14.80 -15.30 -11.93
C GLU A 21 -13.76 -16.26 -11.34
N ASP A 22 -12.86 -16.80 -12.16
CA ASP A 22 -11.78 -17.67 -11.68
C ASP A 22 -10.83 -16.95 -10.71
N GLN A 23 -10.49 -15.69 -11.02
CA GLN A 23 -9.66 -14.87 -10.13
C GLN A 23 -10.34 -14.67 -8.77
N TYR A 24 -11.65 -14.41 -8.78
CA TYR A 24 -12.45 -14.27 -7.57
C TYR A 24 -12.45 -15.58 -6.76
N ASP A 25 -12.72 -16.72 -7.41
CA ASP A 25 -12.77 -18.03 -6.77
C ASP A 25 -11.43 -18.42 -6.14
N ILE A 26 -10.32 -18.18 -6.85
CA ILE A 26 -8.97 -18.43 -6.32
C ILE A 26 -8.73 -17.58 -5.07
N LEU A 27 -9.05 -16.28 -5.12
CA LEU A 27 -8.85 -15.38 -3.98
C LEU A 27 -9.78 -15.69 -2.82
N TYR A 28 -11.01 -16.14 -3.09
CA TYR A 28 -11.96 -16.59 -2.09
C TYR A 28 -11.44 -17.82 -1.34
N LYS A 29 -11.03 -18.86 -2.08
CA LYS A 29 -10.43 -20.09 -1.50
C LYS A 29 -9.18 -19.78 -0.67
N LEU A 30 -8.29 -18.93 -1.18
CA LEU A 30 -7.10 -18.48 -0.45
C LEU A 30 -7.44 -17.72 0.84
N SER A 31 -8.52 -16.92 0.81
CA SER A 31 -8.96 -16.16 1.98
C SER A 31 -9.66 -17.04 3.02
N ALA A 32 -10.37 -18.09 2.58
CA ALA A 32 -11.07 -19.04 3.45
C ALA A 32 -10.12 -19.98 4.20
N ASN A 33 -8.96 -20.30 3.62
CA ASN A 33 -7.97 -21.19 4.24
C ASN A 33 -7.10 -20.51 5.32
N ASP A 34 -7.29 -19.22 5.57
CA ASP A 34 -6.51 -18.39 6.52
C ASP A 34 -4.98 -18.46 6.37
N ASP A 35 -4.48 -18.85 5.20
CA ASP A 35 -3.05 -19.01 4.89
C ASP A 35 -2.36 -17.67 4.56
N LYS A 36 -2.77 -16.57 5.20
CA LYS A 36 -2.15 -15.25 4.98
C LYS A 36 -0.76 -15.22 5.62
N LEU A 37 0.18 -14.59 4.93
CA LEU A 37 1.49 -14.20 5.45
C LEU A 37 1.41 -12.86 6.18
N VAL A 38 0.69 -11.92 5.57
CA VAL A 38 0.55 -10.55 6.06
C VAL A 38 -0.87 -10.01 5.81
N GLU A 39 -1.30 -9.12 6.69
CA GLU A 39 -2.38 -8.18 6.42
C GLU A 39 -1.81 -6.85 5.94
N ILE A 40 -2.49 -6.20 4.99
CA ILE A 40 -2.06 -4.91 4.43
C ILE A 40 -3.03 -3.84 4.89
N PHE A 41 -2.52 -2.80 5.55
CA PHE A 41 -3.31 -1.67 6.05
C PHE A 41 -3.19 -0.46 5.15
N CYS A 42 -1.97 -0.12 4.71
CA CYS A 42 -1.72 0.96 3.76
C CYS A 42 -0.59 0.61 2.81
N PHE A 43 -0.62 1.19 1.62
CA PHE A 43 0.51 1.22 0.70
C PHE A 43 0.58 2.53 -0.08
N CYS A 44 1.78 2.84 -0.57
CA CYS A 44 2.05 3.81 -1.61
C CYS A 44 3.23 3.35 -2.48
N LEU A 45 3.05 3.32 -3.79
CA LEU A 45 4.10 3.00 -4.76
C LEU A 45 4.62 4.31 -5.37
N MET A 46 5.92 4.54 -5.21
CA MET A 46 6.65 5.66 -5.78
C MET A 46 7.48 5.17 -6.98
N PRO A 47 7.95 6.05 -7.88
CA PRO A 47 8.73 5.63 -9.04
C PRO A 47 10.01 4.85 -8.70
N ASN A 48 10.63 5.15 -7.55
CA ASN A 48 11.92 4.59 -7.13
C ASN A 48 11.86 3.73 -5.84
N HIS A 49 10.74 3.68 -5.14
CA HIS A 49 10.56 2.88 -3.92
C HIS A 49 9.07 2.66 -3.62
N PHE A 50 8.75 1.94 -2.55
CA PHE A 50 7.37 1.80 -2.08
C PHE A 50 7.34 1.78 -0.55
N HIS A 51 6.20 2.18 0.01
CA HIS A 51 5.93 2.14 1.44
C HIS A 51 4.75 1.21 1.73
N LEU A 52 4.87 0.44 2.81
CA LEU A 52 3.86 -0.52 3.24
C LEU A 52 3.65 -0.41 4.75
N LEU A 53 2.39 -0.37 5.16
CA LEU A 53 1.97 -0.60 6.53
C LEU A 53 1.25 -1.95 6.57
N ILE A 54 1.90 -2.94 7.20
CA ILE A 54 1.48 -4.34 7.17
C ILE A 54 1.63 -4.97 8.55
N LYS A 55 0.78 -5.95 8.84
CA LYS A 55 0.87 -6.80 10.03
C LYS A 55 1.30 -8.20 9.62
N GLN A 56 2.28 -8.74 10.33
CA GLN A 56 2.63 -10.16 10.21
C GLN A 56 1.54 -11.02 10.83
N VAL A 57 1.04 -12.02 10.10
CA VAL A 57 0.04 -12.97 10.60
C VAL A 57 0.49 -14.44 10.54
N ALA A 58 1.64 -14.71 9.92
CA ALA A 58 2.33 -16.01 9.98
C ALA A 58 3.81 -15.83 10.38
N ASP A 59 4.46 -16.90 10.87
CA ASP A 59 5.89 -16.85 11.18
C ASP A 59 6.71 -16.42 9.96
N LYS A 60 7.62 -15.47 10.16
CA LYS A 60 8.43 -14.81 9.12
C LYS A 60 7.59 -14.27 7.95
N GLY A 61 6.31 -13.98 8.18
CA GLY A 61 5.33 -13.61 7.16
C GLY A 61 5.76 -12.40 6.33
N ILE A 62 6.25 -11.33 6.98
CA ILE A 62 6.74 -10.14 6.29
C ILE A 62 7.95 -10.46 5.42
N SER A 63 8.96 -11.15 5.95
CA SER A 63 10.16 -11.50 5.19
C SER A 63 9.85 -12.39 3.99
N ASN A 64 8.95 -13.36 4.14
CA ASN A 64 8.49 -14.23 3.07
C ASN A 64 7.71 -13.44 2.01
N PHE A 65 6.77 -12.60 2.43
CA PHE A 65 6.01 -11.72 1.55
C PHE A 65 6.92 -10.81 0.74
N MET A 66 7.83 -10.10 1.41
CA MET A 66 8.80 -9.20 0.79
C MET A 66 9.68 -9.93 -0.22
N ARG A 67 10.24 -11.10 0.14
CA ARG A 67 11.06 -11.91 -0.76
C ARG A 67 10.33 -12.27 -2.05
N VAL A 68 9.07 -12.71 -1.95
CA VAL A 68 8.32 -13.16 -3.13
C VAL A 68 7.94 -11.98 -4.02
N ILE A 69 7.44 -10.86 -3.46
CA ILE A 69 7.02 -9.72 -4.29
C ILE A 69 8.22 -9.07 -5.00
N THR A 70 9.35 -8.90 -4.32
CA THR A 70 10.53 -8.23 -4.89
C THR A 70 11.19 -9.09 -5.96
N ASN A 71 11.30 -10.40 -5.73
CA ASN A 71 11.86 -11.33 -6.71
C ASN A 71 10.94 -11.46 -7.93
N SER A 72 9.63 -11.63 -7.72
CA SER A 72 8.67 -11.73 -8.83
C SER A 72 8.67 -10.47 -9.69
N TYR A 73 8.72 -9.29 -9.07
CA TYR A 73 8.76 -8.03 -9.80
C TYR A 73 10.10 -7.81 -10.52
N SER A 74 11.23 -8.09 -9.86
CA SER A 74 12.56 -7.94 -10.45
C SER A 74 12.74 -8.84 -11.67
N SER A 75 12.30 -10.10 -11.58
CA SER A 75 12.33 -11.04 -12.72
C SER A 75 11.45 -10.55 -13.86
N TYR A 76 10.21 -10.13 -13.58
CA TYR A 76 9.30 -9.59 -14.59
C TYR A 76 9.91 -8.35 -15.29
N PHE A 77 10.42 -7.39 -14.52
CA PHE A 77 11.00 -6.17 -15.07
C PHE A 77 12.24 -6.46 -15.91
N ASN A 78 13.14 -7.31 -15.42
CA ASN A 78 14.35 -7.69 -16.15
C ASN A 78 14.03 -8.41 -17.47
N LEU A 79 13.08 -9.35 -17.47
CA LEU A 79 12.65 -10.05 -18.67
C LEU A 79 12.03 -9.08 -19.69
N THR A 80 11.14 -8.19 -19.25
CA THR A 80 10.44 -7.24 -20.13
C THR A 80 11.36 -6.13 -20.65
N LYS A 81 12.34 -5.70 -19.87
CA LYS A 81 13.32 -4.67 -20.25
C LYS A 81 14.62 -5.23 -20.83
N LYS A 82 14.73 -6.55 -20.99
CA LYS A 82 15.96 -7.25 -21.41
C LYS A 82 17.19 -6.81 -20.61
N ARG A 83 17.01 -6.59 -19.31
CA ARG A 83 18.05 -6.10 -18.39
C ARG A 83 18.60 -7.26 -17.56
N LEU A 84 19.88 -7.17 -17.20
CA LEU A 84 20.53 -8.08 -16.27
C LEU A 84 20.84 -7.38 -14.94
N GLY A 85 21.00 -8.16 -13.88
CA GLY A 85 21.43 -7.68 -12.56
C GLY A 85 20.29 -7.26 -11.62
N PRO A 86 20.65 -6.78 -10.41
CA PRO A 86 19.69 -6.43 -9.36
C PRO A 86 18.85 -5.21 -9.75
N LEU A 87 17.55 -5.21 -9.44
CA LEU A 87 16.64 -4.09 -9.71
C LEU A 87 16.49 -3.18 -8.48
N LEU A 88 16.26 -3.79 -7.32
CA LEU A 88 16.08 -3.09 -6.06
C LEU A 88 17.42 -2.95 -5.35
N GLN A 89 17.60 -1.82 -4.67
CA GLN A 89 18.80 -1.53 -3.90
C GLN A 89 18.63 -2.04 -2.47
N GLY A 90 19.39 -3.08 -2.11
CA GLY A 90 19.47 -3.58 -0.74
C GLY A 90 18.23 -4.35 -0.25
N ILE A 91 18.21 -4.60 1.06
CA ILE A 91 17.10 -5.24 1.76
C ILE A 91 16.00 -4.22 2.11
N PHE A 92 14.79 -4.71 2.36
CA PHE A 92 13.73 -3.87 2.90
C PHE A 92 14.11 -3.39 4.31
N LYS A 93 13.70 -2.17 4.66
CA LYS A 93 13.78 -1.64 6.02
C LYS A 93 12.42 -1.80 6.70
N SER A 94 12.42 -2.07 8.00
CA SER A 94 11.20 -2.23 8.79
C SER A 94 11.33 -1.49 10.12
N VAL A 95 10.27 -0.78 10.50
CA VAL A 95 10.11 -0.14 11.80
C VAL A 95 8.87 -0.75 12.45
N ARG A 96 8.99 -1.17 13.71
CA ARG A 96 7.87 -1.73 14.48
C ARG A 96 6.96 -0.59 14.94
N ILE A 97 5.65 -0.79 14.82
CA ILE A 97 4.62 0.10 15.37
C ILE A 97 4.15 -0.48 16.68
N GLU A 98 4.17 0.34 17.73
CA GLU A 98 3.85 -0.06 19.10
C GLU A 98 2.66 0.70 19.69
N THR A 99 2.30 1.85 19.10
CA THR A 99 1.16 2.67 19.56
C THR A 99 0.24 3.09 18.42
N ASP A 100 -0.99 3.46 18.79
CA ASP A 100 -1.99 3.94 17.84
C ASP A 100 -1.57 5.28 17.22
N GLU A 101 -0.90 6.16 17.97
CA GLU A 101 -0.37 7.41 17.44
C GLU A 101 0.68 7.15 16.36
N GLN A 102 1.56 6.17 16.58
CA GLN A 102 2.54 5.75 15.57
C GLN A 102 1.84 5.16 14.34
N LEU A 103 0.81 4.32 14.54
CA LEU A 103 0.01 3.74 13.47
C LEU A 103 -0.61 4.83 12.58
N LEU A 104 -1.29 5.79 13.19
CA LEU A 104 -1.94 6.90 12.49
C LEU A 104 -0.93 7.82 11.81
N HIS A 105 0.19 8.12 12.48
CA HIS A 105 1.26 8.91 11.90
C HIS A 105 1.83 8.26 10.64
N VAL A 106 2.15 6.96 10.71
CA VAL A 106 2.73 6.22 9.58
C VAL A 106 1.71 6.05 8.45
N SER A 107 0.45 5.76 8.76
CA SER A 107 -0.62 5.69 7.76
C SER A 107 -0.70 7.00 6.94
N ARG A 108 -0.72 8.15 7.64
CA ARG A 108 -0.70 9.47 7.01
C ARG A 108 0.57 9.75 6.23
N TYR A 109 1.73 9.43 6.80
CA TYR A 109 3.02 9.59 6.11
C TYR A 109 3.07 8.83 4.78
N ILE A 110 2.56 7.58 4.77
CA ILE A 110 2.50 6.75 3.56
C ILE A 110 1.59 7.40 2.51
N HIS A 111 0.40 7.86 2.91
CA HIS A 111 -0.58 8.42 1.97
C HIS A 111 -0.15 9.77 1.38
N ILE A 112 0.57 10.62 2.12
CA ILE A 112 1.05 11.91 1.60
C ILE A 112 2.36 11.79 0.82
N ASN A 113 3.03 10.64 0.84
CA ASN A 113 4.37 10.49 0.25
C ASN A 113 4.47 10.95 -1.22
N PRO A 114 3.47 10.72 -2.09
CA PRO A 114 3.45 11.25 -3.45
C PRO A 114 3.50 12.77 -3.53
N LEU A 115 2.88 13.47 -2.58
CA LEU A 115 2.92 14.93 -2.49
C LEU A 115 4.29 15.41 -2.01
N THR A 116 4.77 14.86 -0.90
CA THR A 116 6.07 15.27 -0.33
C THR A 116 7.26 14.88 -1.22
N GLY A 117 7.09 13.87 -2.07
CA GLY A 117 8.06 13.46 -3.09
C GLY A 117 7.88 14.17 -4.44
N HIS A 118 7.03 15.21 -4.51
CA HIS A 118 6.76 16.01 -5.71
C HIS A 118 6.29 15.19 -6.93
N ILE A 119 5.65 14.04 -6.70
CA ILE A 119 5.07 13.19 -7.76
C ILE A 119 3.70 13.72 -8.19
N VAL A 120 2.94 14.29 -7.26
CA VAL A 120 1.62 14.87 -7.52
C VAL A 120 1.47 16.21 -6.83
N LEU A 121 0.65 17.07 -7.43
CA LEU A 121 0.17 18.29 -6.79
C LEU A 121 -0.90 17.97 -5.74
N ARG A 122 -1.14 18.93 -4.83
CA ARG A 122 -2.05 18.81 -3.69
C ARG A 122 -3.48 18.44 -4.08
N GLU A 123 -3.94 18.89 -5.25
CA GLU A 123 -5.29 18.66 -5.79
C GLU A 123 -5.45 17.23 -6.32
N LYS A 124 -4.34 16.55 -6.66
CA LYS A 124 -4.33 15.19 -7.21
C LYS A 124 -4.01 14.13 -6.16
N LEU A 125 -3.63 14.51 -4.94
CA LEU A 125 -3.25 13.57 -3.89
C LEU A 125 -4.34 12.53 -3.60
N THR A 126 -5.59 12.96 -3.45
CA THR A 126 -6.71 12.07 -3.10
C THR A 126 -7.12 11.11 -4.21
N SER A 127 -6.67 11.34 -5.45
CA SER A 127 -6.94 10.50 -6.61
C SER A 127 -5.69 9.80 -7.14
N PHE A 128 -4.57 9.83 -6.41
CA PHE A 128 -3.34 9.19 -6.83
C PHE A 128 -3.50 7.66 -6.87
N PRO A 129 -3.47 7.03 -8.06
CA PRO A 129 -3.91 5.65 -8.25
C PRO A 129 -2.93 4.62 -7.67
N TRP A 130 -1.67 5.01 -7.46
CA TRP A 130 -0.62 4.12 -6.95
C TRP A 130 -0.51 4.15 -5.43
N SER A 131 -1.58 4.56 -4.74
CA SER A 131 -1.68 4.50 -3.28
C SER A 131 -2.99 3.89 -2.83
N SER A 132 -3.03 3.52 -1.56
CA SER A 132 -4.26 3.10 -0.89
C SER A 132 -5.20 4.25 -0.50
N LEU A 133 -4.78 5.51 -0.61
CA LEU A 133 -5.59 6.66 -0.16
C LEU A 133 -6.96 6.76 -0.86
N PRO A 134 -7.10 6.61 -2.20
CA PRO A 134 -8.41 6.65 -2.85
C PRO A 134 -9.39 5.62 -2.28
N GLU A 135 -8.90 4.43 -1.92
CA GLU A 135 -9.71 3.36 -1.33
C GLU A 135 -10.14 3.67 0.12
N TYR A 136 -9.34 4.44 0.86
CA TYR A 136 -9.70 4.97 2.18
C TYR A 136 -10.78 6.05 2.11
N LEU A 137 -10.80 6.83 1.02
CA LEU A 137 -11.72 7.95 0.82
C LEU A 137 -13.00 7.56 0.08
N ARG A 138 -13.12 6.30 -0.34
CA ARG A 138 -14.30 5.76 -0.99
C ARG A 138 -15.49 5.78 0.00
N LYS A 139 -16.68 6.12 -0.49
CA LYS A 139 -17.89 6.15 0.34
C LYS A 139 -18.22 4.74 0.84
N GLU A 140 -18.62 4.63 2.10
CA GLU A 140 -19.07 3.37 2.73
C GLU A 140 -20.35 2.80 2.09
N SER A 141 -21.10 3.60 1.33
CA SER A 141 -22.37 3.21 0.70
C SER A 141 -22.22 2.35 -0.57
N LEU A 142 -21.01 1.90 -0.90
CA LEU A 142 -20.75 1.00 -2.02
C LEU A 142 -20.81 -0.44 -1.53
N SER A 143 -21.25 -1.36 -2.38
CA SER A 143 -21.43 -2.75 -1.96
C SER A 143 -20.08 -3.39 -1.55
N GLU A 144 -20.13 -4.47 -0.76
CA GLU A 144 -18.92 -5.25 -0.39
C GLU A 144 -18.15 -5.79 -1.59
N GLU A 145 -18.82 -5.93 -2.76
CA GLU A 145 -18.19 -6.29 -4.03
C GLU A 145 -17.32 -5.16 -4.61
N GLU A 146 -17.66 -3.91 -4.31
CA GLU A 146 -16.95 -2.73 -4.80
C GLU A 146 -15.79 -2.30 -3.90
N THR A 147 -15.77 -2.77 -2.64
CA THR A 147 -14.73 -2.47 -1.67
C THR A 147 -13.55 -3.43 -1.80
N SER A 148 -12.34 -2.88 -1.80
CA SER A 148 -11.12 -3.65 -1.97
C SER A 148 -10.89 -4.61 -0.78
N LYS A 149 -11.19 -5.93 -0.92
CA LYS A 149 -10.97 -7.03 0.08
C LYS A 149 -9.49 -7.32 0.42
N TYR A 150 -8.68 -6.34 0.11
CA TYR A 150 -7.28 -6.40 -0.15
C TYR A 150 -6.54 -5.61 0.93
N ILE A 151 -7.14 -4.49 1.32
CA ILE A 151 -6.64 -3.56 2.32
C ILE A 151 -7.56 -3.64 3.53
N ASN A 152 -7.02 -4.05 4.67
CA ASN A 152 -7.73 -3.98 5.93
C ASN A 152 -7.66 -2.54 6.46
N LYS A 153 -8.71 -1.75 6.18
CA LYS A 153 -8.80 -0.34 6.57
C LYS A 153 -9.26 -0.15 8.01
N SER A 154 -9.89 -1.15 8.63
CA SER A 154 -10.60 -1.00 9.90
C SER A 154 -9.66 -0.60 11.04
N ILE A 155 -8.43 -1.12 11.04
CA ILE A 155 -7.43 -0.79 12.07
C ILE A 155 -7.07 0.70 12.09
N VAL A 156 -7.16 1.39 10.95
CA VAL A 156 -6.90 2.84 10.88
C VAL A 156 -8.21 3.62 10.99
N LEU A 157 -9.25 3.22 10.26
CA LEU A 157 -10.52 3.95 10.19
C LEU A 157 -11.31 3.90 11.50
N SER A 158 -11.13 2.87 12.34
CA SER A 158 -11.78 2.78 13.66
C SER A 158 -11.39 3.91 14.63
N HIS A 159 -10.27 4.60 14.38
CA HIS A 159 -9.87 5.80 15.14
C HIS A 159 -10.59 7.07 14.70
N PHE A 160 -11.45 7.01 13.68
CA PHE A 160 -12.16 8.17 13.13
C PHE A 160 -13.66 7.93 13.18
N THR A 161 -14.41 8.97 13.52
CA THR A 161 -15.88 8.93 13.50
C THR A 161 -16.46 8.82 12.09
N SER A 162 -15.67 9.12 11.06
CA SER A 162 -16.08 9.03 9.66
C SER A 162 -14.88 9.08 8.70
N VAL A 163 -15.09 8.60 7.47
CA VAL A 163 -14.15 8.80 6.34
C VAL A 163 -13.81 10.28 6.13
N LYS A 164 -14.75 11.21 6.38
CA LYS A 164 -14.49 12.66 6.33
C LYS A 164 -13.47 13.10 7.39
N GLY A 165 -13.53 12.53 8.59
CA GLY A 165 -12.56 12.75 9.65
C GLY A 165 -11.15 12.30 9.24
N TYR A 166 -11.04 11.10 8.66
CA TYR A 166 -9.78 10.60 8.11
C TYR A 166 -9.25 11.50 6.99
N LYS A 167 -10.12 11.91 6.05
CA LYS A 167 -9.74 12.83 4.97
C LYS A 167 -9.13 14.12 5.52
N ARG A 168 -9.78 14.75 6.50
CA ARG A 168 -9.27 15.98 7.14
C ARG A 168 -7.90 15.73 7.79
N PHE A 169 -7.76 14.64 8.55
CA PHE A 169 -6.49 14.26 9.18
C PHE A 169 -5.32 14.13 8.18
N ILE A 170 -5.57 13.62 6.97
CA ILE A 170 -4.58 13.53 5.89
C ILE A 170 -4.30 14.91 5.29
N LEU A 171 -5.35 15.64 4.93
CA LEU A 171 -5.24 16.90 4.19
C LEU A 171 -4.62 18.03 5.02
N ASP A 172 -4.98 18.15 6.29
CA ASP A 172 -4.42 19.17 7.19
C ASP A 172 -2.89 19.02 7.30
N TYR A 173 -2.40 17.78 7.35
CA TYR A 173 -0.97 17.50 7.41
C TYR A 173 -0.27 17.67 6.05
N ALA A 174 -0.96 17.36 4.96
CA ALA A 174 -0.48 17.66 3.61
C ALA A 174 -0.26 19.16 3.43
N ASP A 175 -1.22 19.98 3.88
CA ASP A 175 -1.16 21.44 3.82
C ASP A 175 -0.05 21.98 4.72
N TYR A 176 0.07 21.46 5.95
CA TYR A 176 1.19 21.77 6.85
C TYR A 176 2.56 21.48 6.19
N LYS A 177 2.70 20.36 5.48
CA LYS A 177 3.96 20.00 4.81
C LYS A 177 4.30 20.92 3.65
N ILE A 178 3.30 21.37 2.88
CA ILE A 178 3.48 22.36 1.84
C ILE A 178 3.94 23.68 2.44
N SER A 179 3.26 24.17 3.50
CA SER A 179 3.67 25.39 4.18
C SER A 179 5.10 25.31 4.70
N GLN A 180 5.47 24.20 5.37
CA GLN A 180 6.82 23.97 5.87
C GLN A 180 7.89 24.05 4.76
N ALA A 181 7.64 23.44 3.60
CA ALA A 181 8.56 23.48 2.47
C ALA A 181 8.71 24.90 1.90
N ASN A 182 7.61 25.65 1.78
CA ASN A 182 7.64 27.03 1.32
C ASN A 182 8.46 27.92 2.27
N PHE A 183 8.25 27.79 3.59
CA PHE A 183 9.04 28.53 4.58
C PHE A 183 10.54 28.22 4.47
N GLN A 184 10.92 26.96 4.30
CA GLN A 184 12.34 26.60 4.12
C GLN A 184 12.97 27.26 2.88
N HIS A 185 12.22 27.39 1.79
CA HIS A 185 12.69 28.06 0.57
C HIS A 185 12.92 29.57 0.78
N LEU A 186 12.07 30.24 1.57
CA LEU A 186 12.20 31.68 1.87
C LEU A 186 13.42 32.05 2.73
N PHE A 187 13.99 31.11 3.49
CA PHE A 187 15.20 31.35 4.30
C PHE A 187 16.52 31.04 3.58
N LEU A 188 16.45 30.50 2.35
CA LEU A 188 17.60 30.10 1.55
C LEU A 188 17.89 31.05 0.37
N GLU A 189 17.11 32.13 0.26
CA GLU A 189 17.36 33.30 -0.61
C GLU A 189 17.98 34.44 0.20
#